data_AF-A0A1X0MDT3-F1
#
_entry.id   AF-A0A1X0MDT3-F1
#
_cell.length_a   1.000
_cell.length_b   1.000
_cell.length_c   1.000
_cell.angle_alpha   90.00
_cell.angle_beta   90.00
_cell.angle_gamma   90.00
#
_symmetry.space_group_name_H-M   'P 1'
#
loop_
_entity.id
_entity.type
_entity.pdbx_description
1 polymer ?
#
loop_
_entity_poly.entity_id
_entity_poly.type
_entity_poly.pdbx_seq_one_letter_code
_entity_poly.pdbx_strand_id
1 'polypeptide(L)'
;PLTVVAKELARDVRVMCFDELFVTDIGDAVILGGLLQVMFEQGVVLVCTSNQPPDQLYSHGHNRERFVPAIAAIQAYMTVVAVDGGEDHRLHPGLLHQRYWVSESGHPSALQPIFEALSAGQPVHDSQVMLGYRSINVIEHSDTAVWCRYRDLCEQPLAAMDFIALCDRFSVILLGEVPAL
;
A
#
# COMPACT_ATOMS: atom_id res chain seq x y z
N PRO A 1 -16.88 -23.80 2.25
CA PRO A 1 -15.68 -23.40 3.03
C PRO A 1 -15.79 -21.97 3.60
N LEU A 2 -16.00 -20.97 2.75
CA LEU A 2 -16.06 -19.55 3.16
C LEU A 2 -17.12 -19.26 4.23
N THR A 3 -18.32 -19.83 4.09
CA THR A 3 -19.41 -19.69 5.09
C THR A 3 -19.02 -20.22 6.47
N VAL A 4 -18.21 -21.27 6.54
CA VAL A 4 -17.74 -21.84 7.82
C VAL A 4 -16.78 -20.86 8.48
N VAL A 5 -15.78 -20.40 7.74
CA VAL A 5 -14.80 -19.40 8.20
C VAL A 5 -15.48 -18.12 8.66
N ALA A 6 -16.43 -17.60 7.87
CA ALA A 6 -17.16 -16.38 8.21
C ALA A 6 -17.99 -16.54 9.50
N LYS A 7 -18.61 -17.70 9.71
CA LYS A 7 -19.36 -18.00 10.95
C LYS A 7 -18.45 -18.19 12.15
N GLU A 8 -17.28 -18.77 11.97
CA GLU A 8 -16.27 -18.87 13.02
C GLU A 8 -15.79 -17.47 13.40
N LEU A 9 -15.43 -16.64 12.42
CA LEU A 9 -15.00 -15.27 12.66
C LEU A 9 -16.09 -14.45 13.37
N ALA A 10 -17.35 -14.61 12.98
CA ALA A 10 -18.47 -13.89 13.59
C ALA A 10 -18.75 -14.29 15.06
N ARG A 11 -18.24 -15.44 15.54
CA ARG A 11 -18.34 -15.80 16.96
C ARG A 11 -17.37 -14.97 17.80
N ASP A 12 -16.20 -14.69 17.25
CA ASP A 12 -15.11 -14.03 17.97
C ASP A 12 -15.05 -12.52 17.70
N VAL A 13 -15.61 -12.08 16.57
CA VAL A 13 -15.53 -10.70 16.07
C VAL A 13 -16.91 -10.06 16.00
N ARG A 14 -17.09 -8.97 16.76
CA ARG A 14 -18.32 -8.15 16.76
C ARG A 14 -18.24 -6.95 15.82
N VAL A 15 -17.04 -6.40 15.66
CA VAL A 15 -16.74 -5.29 14.76
C VAL A 15 -15.52 -5.68 13.94
N MET A 16 -15.64 -5.61 12.62
CA MET A 16 -14.54 -5.85 11.70
C MET A 16 -14.27 -4.61 10.87
N CYS A 17 -13.01 -4.18 10.86
CA CYS A 17 -12.56 -3.01 10.13
C CYS A 17 -11.72 -3.45 8.92
N PHE A 18 -12.10 -3.01 7.73
CA PHE A 18 -11.28 -3.10 6.52
C PHE A 18 -10.72 -1.73 6.21
N ASP A 19 -9.41 -1.59 6.33
CA ASP A 19 -8.73 -0.39 5.83
C ASP A 19 -8.45 -0.56 4.34
N GLU A 20 -8.62 0.51 3.58
CA GLU A 20 -8.39 0.61 2.14
C GLU A 20 -9.03 -0.54 1.33
N LEU A 21 -10.35 -0.71 1.46
CA LEU A 21 -11.10 -1.71 0.70
C LEU A 21 -10.99 -1.41 -0.80
N PHE A 22 -10.18 -2.21 -1.49
CA PHE A 22 -9.93 -2.09 -2.92
C PHE A 22 -9.93 -3.47 -3.57
N VAL A 23 -10.63 -3.60 -4.70
CA VAL A 23 -10.81 -4.88 -5.40
C VAL A 23 -10.24 -4.77 -6.81
N THR A 24 -9.22 -5.56 -7.12
CA THR A 24 -8.48 -5.53 -8.40
C THR A 24 -8.67 -6.78 -9.24
N ASP A 25 -9.05 -7.92 -8.63
CA ASP A 25 -9.33 -9.17 -9.35
C ASP A 25 -10.65 -9.83 -8.95
N ILE A 26 -11.10 -10.73 -9.81
CA ILE A 26 -12.40 -11.41 -9.70
C ILE A 26 -12.44 -12.46 -8.59
N GLY A 27 -11.30 -13.08 -8.27
CA GLY A 27 -11.18 -14.06 -7.20
C GLY A 27 -11.43 -13.38 -5.85
N ASP A 28 -10.74 -12.27 -5.62
CA ASP A 28 -10.93 -11.41 -4.46
C ASP A 28 -12.37 -10.92 -4.36
N ALA A 29 -12.95 -10.48 -5.48
CA ALA A 29 -14.33 -10.02 -5.53
C ALA A 29 -15.34 -11.10 -5.06
N VAL A 30 -15.19 -12.34 -5.53
CA VAL A 30 -16.09 -13.45 -5.16
C VAL A 30 -15.90 -13.85 -3.70
N ILE A 31 -14.66 -13.92 -3.20
CA ILE A 31 -14.35 -14.26 -1.81
C ILE A 31 -14.88 -13.17 -0.87
N LEU A 32 -14.57 -11.90 -1.16
CA LEU A 32 -15.01 -10.76 -0.36
C LEU A 32 -16.54 -10.67 -0.34
N GLY A 33 -17.19 -10.82 -1.50
CA GLY A 33 -18.65 -10.76 -1.59
C GLY A 33 -19.35 -11.81 -0.72
N GLY A 34 -18.90 -13.06 -0.78
CA GLY A 34 -19.45 -14.12 0.05
C GLY A 34 -19.16 -13.93 1.54
N LEU A 35 -17.99 -13.38 1.88
CA LEU A 35 -17.60 -13.10 3.27
C LEU A 35 -18.50 -12.02 3.88
N LEU A 36 -18.63 -10.88 3.19
CA LEU A 36 -19.43 -9.74 3.65
C LEU A 36 -20.89 -10.13 3.84
N GLN A 37 -21.48 -10.88 2.89
CA GLN A 37 -22.86 -11.36 3.01
C GLN A 37 -23.08 -12.18 4.30
N VAL A 38 -22.20 -13.14 4.58
CA VAL A 38 -22.32 -13.95 5.79
C VAL A 38 -22.09 -13.10 7.04
N MET A 39 -21.17 -12.14 7.02
CA MET A 39 -20.94 -11.23 8.14
C MET A 39 -22.18 -10.38 8.46
N PHE A 40 -22.85 -9.85 7.44
CA PHE A 40 -24.13 -9.14 7.61
C PHE A 40 -25.19 -10.06 8.23
N GLU A 41 -25.33 -11.29 7.73
CA GLU A 41 -26.27 -12.28 8.26
C GLU A 41 -25.99 -12.67 9.72
N GLN A 42 -24.71 -12.70 10.14
CA GLN A 42 -24.31 -12.98 11.52
C GLN A 42 -24.36 -11.75 12.42
N GLY A 43 -24.73 -10.57 11.90
CA GLY A 43 -24.83 -9.33 12.68
C GLY A 43 -23.48 -8.73 13.09
N VAL A 44 -22.41 -9.01 12.32
CA VAL A 44 -21.11 -8.37 12.49
C VAL A 44 -21.19 -6.94 11.97
N VAL A 45 -20.71 -5.99 12.77
CA VAL A 45 -20.59 -4.58 12.34
C VAL A 45 -19.37 -4.43 11.46
N LEU A 46 -19.55 -3.88 10.28
CA LEU A 46 -18.49 -3.65 9.30
C LEU A 46 -18.17 -2.17 9.20
N VAL A 47 -16.88 -1.83 9.29
CA VAL A 47 -16.36 -0.47 9.05
C VAL A 47 -15.32 -0.58 7.95
N CYS A 48 -15.52 0.13 6.84
CA CYS A 48 -14.59 0.09 5.71
C CYS A 48 -14.18 1.50 5.30
N THR A 49 -12.90 1.71 5.00
CA THR A 49 -12.43 2.89 4.26
C THR A 49 -12.20 2.50 2.80
N SER A 50 -12.41 3.43 1.87
CA SER A 50 -12.22 3.20 0.43
C SER A 50 -12.06 4.53 -0.29
N ASN A 51 -11.18 4.56 -1.30
CA ASN A 51 -11.05 5.70 -2.21
C ASN A 51 -12.10 5.70 -3.33
N GLN A 52 -12.92 4.64 -3.41
CA GLN A 52 -14.00 4.48 -4.39
C GLN A 52 -15.35 4.30 -3.69
N PRO A 53 -16.42 4.95 -4.16
CA PRO A 53 -17.76 4.65 -3.67
C PRO A 53 -18.15 3.21 -4.06
N PRO A 54 -19.10 2.57 -3.34
CA PRO A 54 -19.41 1.15 -3.53
C PRO A 54 -19.77 0.75 -4.97
N ASP A 55 -20.46 1.61 -5.70
CA ASP A 55 -20.86 1.39 -7.10
C ASP A 55 -19.68 1.40 -8.08
N GLN A 56 -18.56 2.00 -7.69
CA GLN A 56 -17.33 2.06 -8.47
C GLN A 56 -16.31 0.98 -8.10
N LEU A 57 -16.48 0.30 -6.96
CA LEU A 57 -15.63 -0.83 -6.59
C LEU A 57 -15.62 -1.86 -7.73
N TYR A 58 -14.45 -2.17 -8.30
CA TYR A 58 -14.26 -3.11 -9.41
C TYR A 58 -14.94 -2.71 -10.76
N SER A 59 -15.13 -1.42 -11.03
CA SER A 59 -15.89 -0.88 -12.18
C SER A 59 -15.44 -1.41 -13.56
N HIS A 60 -14.15 -1.63 -13.75
CA HIS A 60 -13.55 -2.14 -15.01
C HIS A 60 -13.10 -3.60 -14.92
N GLY A 61 -13.54 -4.29 -13.88
CA GLY A 61 -13.16 -5.67 -13.61
C GLY A 61 -13.78 -6.67 -14.59
N HIS A 62 -13.01 -7.70 -14.94
CA HIS A 62 -13.52 -8.82 -15.74
C HIS A 62 -14.55 -9.63 -14.93
N ASN A 63 -15.67 -10.00 -15.54
CA ASN A 63 -16.79 -10.70 -14.87
C ASN A 63 -17.37 -9.93 -13.66
N ARG A 64 -17.41 -8.60 -13.73
CA ARG A 64 -17.96 -7.69 -12.71
C ARG A 64 -19.35 -8.10 -12.20
N GLU A 65 -20.18 -8.69 -13.04
CA GLU A 65 -21.51 -9.18 -12.68
C GLU A 65 -21.52 -10.13 -11.47
N ARG A 66 -20.42 -10.86 -11.24
CA ARG A 66 -20.28 -11.73 -10.06
C ARG A 66 -20.05 -10.96 -8.76
N PHE A 67 -19.56 -9.72 -8.86
CA PHE A 67 -19.34 -8.84 -7.70
C PHE A 67 -20.54 -7.92 -7.40
N VAL A 68 -21.43 -7.72 -8.38
CA VAL A 68 -22.66 -6.91 -8.20
C VAL A 68 -23.47 -7.31 -6.95
N PRO A 69 -23.63 -8.61 -6.58
CA PRO A 69 -24.31 -8.98 -5.34
C PRO A 69 -23.62 -8.48 -4.07
N ALA A 70 -22.29 -8.35 -4.08
CA ALA A 70 -21.52 -7.81 -2.95
C ALA A 70 -21.73 -6.30 -2.83
N ILE A 71 -21.68 -5.58 -3.96
CA ILE A 71 -21.98 -4.14 -4.02
C ILE A 71 -23.40 -3.87 -3.50
N ALA A 72 -24.38 -4.66 -3.95
CA ALA A 72 -25.75 -4.55 -3.50
C ALA A 72 -25.88 -4.79 -1.98
N ALA A 73 -25.16 -5.77 -1.44
CA ALA A 73 -25.14 -6.03 0.00
C ALA A 73 -24.49 -4.86 0.78
N ILE A 74 -23.37 -4.33 0.32
CA ILE A 74 -22.74 -3.13 0.91
C ILE A 74 -23.73 -1.97 0.93
N GLN A 75 -24.39 -1.69 -0.20
CA GLN A 75 -25.36 -0.59 -0.30
C GLN A 75 -26.62 -0.81 0.56
N ALA A 76 -27.03 -2.07 0.77
CA ALA A 76 -28.21 -2.40 1.56
C ALA A 76 -27.95 -2.37 3.08
N TYR A 77 -26.76 -2.80 3.52
CA TYR A 77 -26.46 -3.03 4.93
C TYR A 77 -25.50 -2.02 5.54
N MET A 78 -24.79 -1.23 4.74
CA MET A 78 -23.82 -0.24 5.21
C MET A 78 -24.28 1.18 4.93
N THR A 79 -23.90 2.10 5.82
CA THR A 79 -24.08 3.54 5.59
C THR A 79 -22.82 4.08 4.93
N VAL A 80 -22.96 4.65 3.73
CA VAL A 80 -21.86 5.27 3.01
C VAL A 80 -21.67 6.70 3.52
N VAL A 81 -20.49 6.99 4.07
CA VAL A 81 -20.10 8.34 4.48
C VAL A 81 -19.04 8.82 3.49
N ALA A 82 -19.41 9.81 2.66
CA ALA A 82 -18.45 10.47 1.80
C ALA A 82 -17.56 11.39 2.64
N VAL A 83 -16.24 11.22 2.52
CA VAL A 83 -15.24 12.06 3.18
C VAL A 83 -14.54 12.86 2.08
N ASP A 84 -15.18 13.95 1.66
CA ASP A 84 -14.69 14.84 0.60
C ASP A 84 -14.14 16.16 1.17
N GLY A 85 -13.59 16.11 2.38
CA GLY A 85 -13.47 17.21 3.36
C GLY A 85 -12.85 18.54 2.93
N GLY A 86 -12.52 18.75 1.65
CA GLY A 86 -12.04 19.99 1.03
C GLY A 86 -10.63 20.36 1.45
N GLU A 87 -10.24 19.89 2.64
CA GLU A 87 -8.97 20.02 3.28
C GLU A 87 -8.26 18.66 3.18
N ASP A 88 -7.08 18.68 2.57
CA ASP A 88 -6.16 17.56 2.67
C ASP A 88 -5.51 17.60 4.05
N HIS A 89 -5.98 16.77 4.97
CA HIS A 89 -5.44 16.69 6.33
C HIS A 89 -3.95 16.25 6.38
N ARG A 90 -3.37 15.78 5.27
CA ARG A 90 -1.91 15.58 5.15
C ARG A 90 -1.14 16.91 5.16
N LEU A 91 -1.81 18.02 4.82
CA LEU A 91 -1.26 19.37 4.77
C LEU A 91 -1.46 20.17 6.07
N HIS A 92 -1.82 19.51 7.18
CA HIS A 92 -1.88 20.14 8.50
C HIS A 92 -0.60 20.95 8.80
N PRO A 93 -0.69 22.04 9.61
CA PRO A 93 0.36 23.06 9.77
C PRO A 93 1.58 22.59 10.61
N GLY A 94 2.06 21.38 10.35
CA GLY A 94 3.36 20.92 10.81
C GLY A 94 4.51 21.56 10.04
N LEU A 95 5.73 21.29 10.48
CA LEU A 95 6.93 21.69 9.77
C LEU A 95 6.99 20.97 8.42
N LEU A 96 6.95 21.73 7.32
CA LEU A 96 7.18 21.20 5.99
C LEU A 96 8.64 20.77 5.87
N HIS A 97 8.85 19.46 5.68
CA HIS A 97 10.15 18.92 5.34
C HIS A 97 10.16 18.58 3.85
N GLN A 98 11.14 19.10 3.11
CA GLN A 98 11.37 18.71 1.72
C GLN A 98 11.71 17.22 1.68
N ARG A 99 10.90 16.42 0.98
CA ARG A 99 11.05 14.96 0.88
C ARG A 99 11.12 14.43 -0.55
N TYR A 100 10.82 15.28 -1.53
CA TYR A 100 10.90 14.95 -2.94
C TYR A 100 11.63 16.06 -3.68
N TRP A 101 12.31 15.74 -4.77
CA TRP A 101 13.03 16.71 -5.58
C TRP A 101 12.72 16.41 -7.04
N VAL A 102 12.46 17.46 -7.81
CA VAL A 102 12.37 17.36 -9.27
C VAL A 102 13.75 17.70 -9.81
N SER A 103 14.41 16.71 -10.41
CA SER A 103 15.71 16.93 -11.03
C SER A 103 15.51 17.58 -12.39
N GLU A 104 16.20 18.69 -12.63
CA GLU A 104 16.36 19.22 -13.99
C GLU A 104 17.46 18.44 -14.71
N SER A 105 17.30 18.25 -16.03
CA SER A 105 18.28 17.55 -16.84
C SER A 105 19.63 18.27 -16.82
N GLY A 106 20.70 17.52 -16.53
CA GLY A 106 22.06 18.08 -16.44
C GLY A 106 22.45 18.62 -15.06
N HIS A 107 21.56 18.60 -14.07
CA HIS A 107 21.87 18.94 -12.69
C HIS A 107 22.18 17.71 -11.84
N PRO A 108 23.09 17.81 -10.85
CA PRO A 108 23.39 16.71 -9.94
C PRO A 108 22.18 16.38 -9.07
N SER A 109 22.03 15.10 -8.73
CA SER A 109 20.94 14.61 -7.87
C SER A 109 21.01 15.27 -6.48
N ALA A 110 19.87 15.79 -6.02
CA ALA A 110 19.73 16.27 -4.65
C ALA A 110 19.89 15.16 -3.60
N LEU A 111 19.80 13.89 -3.99
CA LEU A 111 19.86 12.74 -3.08
C LEU A 111 21.28 12.44 -2.58
N GLN A 112 22.33 12.76 -3.35
CA GLN A 112 23.72 12.52 -2.95
C GLN A 112 24.07 13.20 -1.61
N PRO A 113 23.94 14.54 -1.47
CA PRO A 113 24.26 15.20 -0.20
C PRO A 113 23.33 14.77 0.96
N ILE A 114 22.11 14.32 0.64
CA ILE A 114 21.18 13.80 1.64
C ILE A 114 21.66 12.45 2.16
N PHE A 115 22.07 11.56 1.25
CA PHE A 115 22.62 10.25 1.61
C PHE A 115 23.88 10.40 2.47
N GLU A 116 24.80 11.29 2.08
CA GLU A 116 26.00 11.60 2.85
C GLU A 116 25.68 12.08 4.28
N ALA A 117 24.67 12.93 4.42
CA ALA A 117 24.24 13.39 5.75
C ALA A 117 23.60 12.26 6.59
N LEU A 118 22.83 11.37 5.96
CA LEU A 118 22.15 10.25 6.63
C LEU A 118 23.11 9.11 7.01
N SER A 119 24.19 8.95 6.26
CA SER A 119 25.23 7.93 6.49
C SER A 119 26.44 8.46 7.27
N ALA A 120 26.38 9.71 7.76
CA ALA A 120 27.50 10.35 8.45
C ALA A 120 28.01 9.50 9.64
N GLY A 121 29.29 9.12 9.58
CA GLY A 121 29.94 8.29 10.61
C GLY A 121 29.68 6.78 10.47
N GLN A 122 29.02 6.33 9.40
CA GLN A 122 28.80 4.93 9.07
C GLN A 122 29.66 4.51 7.87
N PRO A 123 30.03 3.23 7.76
CA PRO A 123 30.61 2.72 6.52
C PRO A 123 29.58 2.81 5.39
N VAL A 124 30.05 3.24 4.22
CA VAL A 124 29.25 3.31 2.98
C VAL A 124 29.73 2.21 2.04
N HIS A 125 28.78 1.52 1.44
CA HIS A 125 29.00 0.43 0.51
C HIS A 125 28.21 0.67 -0.77
N ASP A 126 28.79 0.34 -1.92
CA ASP A 126 28.16 0.37 -3.25
C ASP A 126 27.79 -1.05 -3.75
N SER A 127 27.90 -2.04 -2.86
CA SER A 127 27.58 -3.43 -3.14
C SER A 127 26.09 -3.72 -3.08
N GLN A 128 25.66 -4.80 -3.73
CA GLN A 128 24.28 -5.28 -3.67
C GLN A 128 23.83 -5.57 -2.23
N VAL A 129 22.56 -5.27 -1.97
CA VAL A 129 21.91 -5.54 -0.68
C VAL A 129 21.15 -6.85 -0.78
N MET A 130 21.46 -7.78 0.13
CA MET A 130 20.70 -9.04 0.28
C MET A 130 19.45 -8.83 1.14
N LEU A 131 18.30 -9.18 0.60
CA LEU A 131 16.98 -9.20 1.22
C LEU A 131 16.48 -10.65 1.26
N GLY A 132 16.78 -11.34 2.37
CA GLY A 132 16.50 -12.78 2.48
C GLY A 132 17.27 -13.59 1.44
N TYR A 133 16.58 -14.05 0.40
CA TYR A 133 17.13 -14.89 -0.68
C TYR A 133 17.35 -14.13 -2.00
N ARG A 134 17.04 -12.83 -2.05
CA ARG A 134 17.22 -11.98 -3.24
C ARG A 134 18.28 -10.92 -2.98
N SER A 135 18.98 -10.50 -4.02
CA SER A 135 19.88 -9.35 -4.00
C SER A 135 19.29 -8.22 -4.84
N ILE A 136 19.26 -7.02 -4.30
CA ILE A 136 18.90 -5.81 -5.06
C ILE A 136 20.14 -4.99 -5.38
N ASN A 137 20.13 -4.37 -6.56
CA ASN A 137 21.12 -3.35 -6.90
C ASN A 137 20.76 -2.08 -6.15
N VAL A 138 21.78 -1.42 -5.61
CA VAL A 138 21.67 -0.11 -4.97
C VAL A 138 22.74 0.79 -5.54
N ILE A 139 22.56 2.10 -5.39
CA ILE A 139 23.62 3.07 -5.68
C ILE A 139 24.63 3.00 -4.54
N GLU A 140 24.16 3.25 -3.32
CA GLU A 140 24.94 3.19 -2.09
C GLU A 140 24.05 2.77 -0.91
N HIS A 141 24.64 2.17 0.12
CA HIS A 141 23.96 1.90 1.38
C HIS A 141 24.92 2.01 2.57
N SER A 142 24.37 2.36 3.73
CA SER A 142 25.03 2.32 5.02
C SER A 142 24.35 1.26 5.91
N ASP A 143 24.49 1.36 7.23
CA ASP A 143 23.74 0.50 8.16
C ASP A 143 22.27 0.94 8.28
N THR A 144 21.98 2.24 8.13
CA THR A 144 20.64 2.79 8.39
C THR A 144 19.94 3.36 7.17
N ALA A 145 20.67 3.66 6.09
CA ALA A 145 20.13 4.24 4.87
C ALA A 145 20.51 3.42 3.63
N VAL A 146 19.61 3.39 2.64
CA VAL A 146 19.87 2.78 1.33
C VAL A 146 19.37 3.71 0.23
N TRP A 147 20.14 3.82 -0.85
CA TRP A 147 19.76 4.59 -2.01
C TRP A 147 19.61 3.69 -3.23
N CYS A 148 18.40 3.60 -3.76
CA CYS A 148 18.05 2.82 -4.94
C CYS A 148 17.65 3.71 -6.11
N ARG A 149 17.77 3.18 -7.34
CA ARG A 149 17.03 3.71 -8.49
C ARG A 149 15.64 3.09 -8.54
N TYR A 150 14.68 3.81 -9.11
CA TYR A 150 13.31 3.32 -9.32
C TYR A 150 13.29 1.96 -10.03
N ARG A 151 14.06 1.82 -11.12
CA ARG A 151 14.13 0.56 -11.88
C ARG A 151 14.62 -0.65 -11.08
N ASP A 152 15.49 -0.43 -10.10
CA ASP A 152 16.13 -1.49 -9.32
C ASP A 152 15.22 -1.99 -8.19
N LEU A 153 14.21 -1.20 -7.81
CA LEU A 153 13.29 -1.51 -6.72
C LEU A 153 11.86 -1.76 -7.20
N CYS A 154 11.35 -0.96 -8.14
CA CYS A 154 9.95 -0.97 -8.56
C CYS A 154 9.69 -1.68 -9.90
N GLU A 155 10.71 -1.87 -10.74
CA GLU A 155 10.59 -2.60 -12.02
C GLU A 155 11.18 -4.01 -11.94
N GLN A 156 11.58 -4.45 -10.75
CA GLN A 156 12.07 -5.79 -10.47
C GLN A 156 10.93 -6.68 -9.97
N PRO A 157 11.01 -8.02 -10.13
CA PRO A 157 10.03 -8.96 -9.63
C PRO A 157 10.19 -9.18 -8.10
N LEU A 158 10.07 -8.10 -7.33
CA LEU A 158 10.06 -8.12 -5.87
C LEU A 158 8.65 -8.35 -5.34
N ALA A 159 8.55 -9.10 -4.26
CA ALA A 159 7.30 -9.35 -3.54
C ALA A 159 7.19 -8.47 -2.30
N ALA A 160 6.00 -8.40 -1.69
CA ALA A 160 5.76 -7.63 -0.47
C ALA A 160 6.76 -7.94 0.66
N MET A 161 7.16 -9.20 0.80
CA MET A 161 8.16 -9.62 1.80
C MET A 161 9.55 -9.02 1.56
N ASP A 162 9.94 -8.76 0.32
CA ASP A 162 11.23 -8.14 0.00
C ASP A 162 11.23 -6.67 0.46
N PHE A 163 10.13 -5.95 0.24
CA PHE A 163 9.96 -4.58 0.73
C PHE A 163 9.90 -4.52 2.26
N ILE A 164 9.25 -5.48 2.91
CA ILE A 164 9.26 -5.59 4.38
C ILE A 164 10.69 -5.78 4.88
N ALA A 165 11.45 -6.72 4.30
CA ALA A 165 12.85 -6.94 4.66
C ALA A 165 13.72 -5.69 4.44
N LEU A 166 13.43 -4.90 3.41
CA LEU A 166 14.11 -3.63 3.15
C LEU A 166 13.81 -2.61 4.26
N CYS A 167 12.54 -2.46 4.65
CA CYS A 167 12.10 -1.54 5.72
C CYS A 167 12.57 -1.99 7.12
N ASP A 168 12.66 -3.29 7.36
CA ASP A 168 13.20 -3.85 8.61
C ASP A 168 14.69 -3.55 8.76
N ARG A 169 15.42 -3.49 7.64
CA ARG A 169 16.86 -3.26 7.61
C ARG A 169 17.22 -1.77 7.62
N PHE A 170 16.55 -0.96 6.80
CA PHE A 170 16.91 0.44 6.61
C PHE A 170 15.82 1.36 7.14
N SER A 171 16.23 2.29 8.01
CA SER A 171 15.36 3.35 8.51
C SER A 171 15.03 4.42 7.46
N VAL A 172 15.89 4.58 6.46
CA VAL A 172 15.70 5.55 5.37
C VAL A 172 15.97 4.89 4.03
N ILE A 173 15.02 5.01 3.11
CA ILE A 173 15.15 4.54 1.73
C ILE A 173 15.05 5.77 0.82
N LEU A 174 16.15 6.08 0.13
CA LEU A 174 16.18 7.11 -0.92
C LEU A 174 15.89 6.44 -2.26
N LEU A 175 14.98 7.04 -3.03
CA LEU A 175 14.59 6.53 -4.35
C LEU A 175 14.84 7.60 -5.41
N GLY A 176 15.83 7.35 -6.26
CA GLY A 176 16.16 8.21 -7.41
C GLY A 176 15.53 7.71 -8.70
N GLU A 177 15.60 8.55 -9.75
CA GLU A 177 15.18 8.18 -11.11
C GLU A 177 13.70 7.75 -11.24
N VAL A 178 12.82 8.29 -10.39
CA VAL A 178 11.37 8.01 -10.47
C VAL A 178 10.82 8.60 -11.79
N PRO A 179 10.16 7.81 -12.65
CA PRO A 179 9.64 8.29 -13.93
C PRO A 179 8.46 9.25 -13.73
N ALA A 180 8.34 10.23 -14.61
CA ALA A 180 7.10 11.01 -14.75
C ALA A 180 6.10 10.17 -15.57
N LEU A 181 5.00 9.76 -14.93
CA LEU A 181 3.91 8.97 -15.52
C LEU A 181 2.74 9.84 -15.96
#